data_AF-A0A1J3IEJ2-F1
#
_entry.id   AF-A0A1J3IEJ2-F1
#
_cell.length_a   1.000
_cell.length_b   1.000
_cell.length_c   1.000
_cell.angle_alpha   90.00
_cell.angle_beta   90.00
_cell.angle_gamma   90.00
#
_symmetry.space_group_name_H-M   'P 1'
#
loop_
_entity.id
_entity.type
_entity.pdbx_description
1 polymer ?
#
loop_
_entity_poly.entity_id
_entity_poly.type
_entity_poly.pdbx_seq_one_letter_code
_entity_poly.pdbx_strand_id
1 'polypeptide(L)'
;QMWTGEMQENMDCKKHGDTAFRAKDFETAIEFYTEFLNGAPSVSPTVLARRCLCYLMSEMCSEALSDAMQAQVASPEWPIALYLQAACLFKLEMEAEAQEALRHGSALEAYGSL
;
A
#
# COMPACT_ATOMS: atom_id res chain seq x y z
N GLN A 1 -9.14 -0.10 30.11
CA GLN A 1 -7.86 0.58 29.89
C GLN A 1 -6.92 -0.16 28.93
N MET A 2 -7.17 -1.45 28.59
CA MET A 2 -6.37 -2.20 27.59
C MET A 2 -6.48 -1.66 26.15
N TRP A 3 -7.69 -1.31 25.71
CA TRP A 3 -7.96 -0.85 24.35
C TRP A 3 -7.14 0.38 23.90
N THR A 4 -6.85 1.29 24.83
CA THR A 4 -6.04 2.49 24.54
C THR A 4 -4.54 2.19 24.45
N GLY A 5 -4.07 1.13 25.14
CA GLY A 5 -2.66 0.71 25.10
C GLY A 5 -2.32 -0.01 23.79
N GLU A 6 -3.13 -0.99 23.41
CA GLU A 6 -2.96 -1.75 22.14
C GLU A 6 -3.04 -0.81 20.92
N MET A 7 -3.94 0.17 20.94
CA MET A 7 -4.00 1.20 19.90
C MET A 7 -2.74 2.06 19.83
N GLN A 8 -2.14 2.37 20.99
CA GLN A 8 -0.92 3.16 21.04
C GLN A 8 0.28 2.39 20.49
N GLU A 9 0.44 1.13 20.89
CA GLU A 9 1.48 0.22 20.38
C GLU A 9 1.37 0.04 18.86
N ASN A 10 0.14 -0.15 18.37
CA ASN A 10 -0.13 -0.23 16.94
C ASN A 10 0.31 1.04 16.21
N MET A 11 -0.09 2.21 16.70
CA MET A 11 0.32 3.49 16.12
C MET A 11 1.83 3.72 16.16
N ASP A 12 2.54 3.15 17.14
CA ASP A 12 3.99 3.19 17.19
C ASP A 12 4.63 2.28 16.13
N CYS A 13 4.04 1.13 15.81
CA CYS A 13 4.47 0.30 14.67
C CYS A 13 4.41 1.11 13.36
N LYS A 14 3.31 1.84 13.12
CA LYS A 14 3.21 2.72 11.94
C LYS A 14 4.33 3.77 11.90
N LYS A 15 4.65 4.42 13.02
CA LYS A 15 5.71 5.45 13.06
C LYS A 15 7.10 4.85 12.78
N HIS A 16 7.37 3.65 13.26
CA HIS A 16 8.62 2.94 12.98
C HIS A 16 8.70 2.56 11.49
N GLY A 17 7.62 1.99 10.93
CA GLY A 17 7.53 1.69 9.50
C GLY A 17 7.72 2.93 8.62
N ASP A 18 7.11 4.06 9.00
CA ASP A 18 7.28 5.35 8.32
C ASP A 18 8.73 5.85 8.35
N THR A 19 9.44 5.61 9.45
CA THR A 19 10.83 6.03 9.61
C THR A 19 11.78 5.14 8.80
N ALA A 20 11.59 3.83 8.85
CA ALA A 20 12.33 2.87 8.03
C ALA A 20 12.10 3.10 6.53
N PHE A 21 10.85 3.35 6.12
CA PHE A 21 10.49 3.67 4.73
C PHE A 21 11.26 4.89 4.21
N ARG A 22 11.32 5.98 5.01
CA ARG A 22 12.09 7.19 4.65
C ARG A 22 13.59 6.93 4.59
N ALA A 23 14.11 6.02 5.42
CA ALA A 23 15.50 5.59 5.40
C ALA A 23 15.83 4.61 4.26
N LYS A 24 14.83 4.18 3.48
CA LYS A 24 14.93 3.11 2.46
C LYS A 24 15.34 1.76 3.05
N ASP A 25 15.10 1.57 4.33
CA ASP A 25 15.20 0.27 4.99
C ASP A 25 13.87 -0.45 4.77
N PHE A 26 13.75 -1.07 3.58
CA PHE A 26 12.49 -1.64 3.11
C PHE A 26 12.09 -2.91 3.87
N GLU A 27 13.06 -3.71 4.31
CA GLU A 27 12.82 -4.90 5.13
C GLU A 27 12.18 -4.52 6.46
N THR A 28 12.82 -3.63 7.22
CA THR A 28 12.27 -3.13 8.48
C THR A 28 10.93 -2.41 8.29
N ALA A 29 10.77 -1.66 7.20
CA ALA A 29 9.50 -1.02 6.89
C ALA A 29 8.37 -2.03 6.64
N ILE A 30 8.65 -3.13 5.92
CA ILE A 30 7.68 -4.21 5.68
C ILE A 30 7.24 -4.85 6.99
N GLU A 31 8.19 -5.18 7.88
CA GLU A 31 7.89 -5.78 9.18
C GLU A 31 6.93 -4.90 9.98
N PHE A 32 7.30 -3.63 10.21
CA PHE A 32 6.50 -2.72 11.03
C PHE A 32 5.14 -2.37 10.40
N TYR A 33 5.05 -2.23 9.08
CA TYR A 33 3.75 -2.04 8.43
C TYR A 33 2.88 -3.29 8.52
N THR A 34 3.48 -4.49 8.52
CA THR A 34 2.74 -5.74 8.69
C THR A 34 2.16 -5.86 10.09
N GLU A 35 2.97 -5.60 11.12
CA GLU A 35 2.48 -5.53 12.50
C GLU A 35 1.37 -4.48 12.64
N PHE A 36 1.55 -3.30 12.02
CA PHE A 36 0.52 -2.27 12.07
C PHE A 36 -0.83 -2.73 11.47
N LEU A 37 -0.77 -3.34 10.28
CA LEU A 37 -1.96 -3.78 9.57
C LEU A 37 -2.67 -4.93 10.29
N ASN A 38 -1.93 -5.81 10.97
CA ASN A 38 -2.48 -6.90 11.77
C ASN A 38 -3.20 -6.39 13.05
N GLY A 39 -2.68 -5.32 13.66
CA GLY A 39 -3.25 -4.72 14.88
C GLY A 39 -4.29 -3.63 14.62
N ALA A 40 -4.49 -3.18 13.38
CA ALA A 40 -5.38 -2.07 13.06
C ALA A 40 -6.87 -2.49 13.09
N PRO A 41 -7.76 -1.67 13.69
CA PRO A 41 -9.20 -1.94 13.68
C PRO A 41 -9.82 -1.78 12.28
N SER A 42 -9.12 -1.10 11.38
CA SER A 42 -9.49 -0.92 9.98
C SER A 42 -8.26 -0.86 9.09
N VAL A 43 -8.43 -1.29 7.85
CA VAL A 43 -7.38 -1.24 6.82
C VAL A 43 -6.99 0.21 6.54
N SER A 44 -5.68 0.49 6.49
CA SER A 44 -5.17 1.80 6.08
C SER A 44 -4.64 1.75 4.63
N PRO A 45 -5.34 2.35 3.65
CA PRO A 45 -4.89 2.38 2.26
C PRO A 45 -3.48 2.96 2.11
N THR A 46 -3.16 4.00 2.89
CA THR A 46 -1.85 4.65 2.86
C THR A 46 -0.71 3.77 3.35
N VAL A 47 -0.95 2.88 4.32
CA VAL A 47 0.07 1.97 4.82
C VAL A 47 0.26 0.81 3.85
N LEU A 48 -0.83 0.26 3.30
CA LEU A 48 -0.76 -0.71 2.21
C LEU A 48 0.03 -0.17 1.02
N ALA A 49 -0.23 1.07 0.59
CA ALA A 49 0.51 1.69 -0.51
C ALA A 49 2.01 1.83 -0.22
N ARG A 50 2.39 2.18 1.01
CA ARG A 50 3.81 2.28 1.40
C ARG A 50 4.48 0.91 1.47
N ARG A 51 3.80 -0.10 2.02
CA ARG A 51 4.32 -1.48 2.08
C ARG A 51 4.39 -2.12 0.68
N CYS A 52 3.43 -1.84 -0.20
CA CYS A 52 3.49 -2.17 -1.63
C CYS A 52 4.77 -1.63 -2.28
N LEU A 53 5.11 -0.36 -2.04
CA LEU A 53 6.34 0.22 -2.58
C LEU A 53 7.58 -0.46 -1.99
N CYS A 54 7.60 -0.80 -0.70
CA CYS A 54 8.70 -1.57 -0.11
C CYS A 54 8.85 -2.94 -0.80
N TYR A 55 7.75 -3.68 -0.98
CA TYR A 55 7.76 -4.96 -1.67
C TYR A 55 8.28 -4.85 -3.11
N LEU A 56 7.87 -3.83 -3.87
CA LEU A 56 8.40 -3.56 -5.21
C LEU A 56 9.92 -3.31 -5.21
N MET A 57 10.41 -2.53 -4.24
CA MET A 57 11.84 -2.23 -4.11
C MET A 57 12.66 -3.45 -3.66
N SER A 58 12.01 -4.45 -3.07
CA SER A 58 12.59 -5.74 -2.67
C SER A 58 12.29 -6.87 -3.67
N GLU A 59 11.81 -6.56 -4.87
CA GLU A 59 11.47 -7.52 -5.94
C GLU A 59 10.34 -8.52 -5.60
N MET A 60 9.58 -8.25 -4.54
CA MET A 60 8.42 -9.05 -4.08
C MET A 60 7.13 -8.58 -4.77
N CYS A 61 7.08 -8.71 -6.10
CA CYS A 61 6.05 -8.05 -6.92
C CYS A 61 4.63 -8.61 -6.69
N SER A 62 4.50 -9.89 -6.33
CA SER A 62 3.20 -10.52 -6.05
C SER A 62 2.57 -10.00 -4.76
N GLU A 63 3.37 -9.85 -3.71
CA GLU A 63 2.99 -9.26 -2.43
C GLU A 63 2.63 -7.78 -2.59
N ALA A 64 3.41 -7.06 -3.40
CA ALA A 64 3.11 -5.68 -3.75
C ALA A 64 1.75 -5.54 -4.46
N LEU A 65 1.46 -6.42 -5.43
CA LEU A 65 0.16 -6.42 -6.12
C LEU A 65 -0.99 -6.66 -5.14
N SER A 66 -0.83 -7.59 -4.21
CA SER A 66 -1.83 -7.85 -3.15
C SER A 66 -2.13 -6.61 -2.32
N ASP A 67 -1.09 -5.88 -1.89
CA ASP A 67 -1.26 -4.63 -1.13
C ASP A 67 -1.96 -3.55 -1.96
N ALA A 68 -1.60 -3.39 -3.23
CA ALA A 68 -2.21 -2.42 -4.12
C ALA A 68 -3.70 -2.73 -4.41
N MET A 69 -4.06 -4.01 -4.52
CA MET A 69 -5.46 -4.45 -4.65
C MET A 69 -6.26 -4.19 -3.38
N GLN A 70 -5.70 -4.49 -2.20
CA GLN A 70 -6.34 -4.21 -0.92
C GLN A 70 -6.52 -2.69 -0.70
N ALA A 71 -5.54 -1.88 -1.11
CA ALA A 71 -5.63 -0.43 -1.03
C ALA A 71 -6.77 0.12 -1.89
N GLN A 72 -6.96 -0.44 -3.10
CA GLN A 72 -8.07 -0.08 -3.99
C GLN A 72 -9.43 -0.47 -3.41
N VAL A 73 -9.54 -1.64 -2.78
CA VAL A 73 -10.78 -2.05 -2.10
C VAL A 73 -11.09 -1.11 -0.93
N ALA A 74 -10.07 -0.74 -0.15
CA ALA A 74 -10.22 0.13 1.01
C ALA A 74 -10.47 1.61 0.63
N SER A 75 -10.04 2.05 -0.56
CA SER A 75 -10.29 3.40 -1.07
C SER A 75 -10.53 3.39 -2.58
N PRO A 76 -11.76 3.08 -3.03
CA PRO A 76 -12.08 2.89 -4.46
C PRO A 76 -11.86 4.12 -5.34
N GLU A 77 -11.98 5.32 -4.75
CA GLU A 77 -11.82 6.60 -5.45
C GLU A 77 -10.38 7.12 -5.43
N TRP A 78 -9.41 6.32 -4.95
CA TRP A 78 -8.02 6.76 -4.81
C TRP A 78 -7.14 6.24 -5.96
N PRO A 79 -6.80 7.08 -6.96
CA PRO A 79 -6.12 6.64 -8.18
C PRO A 79 -4.75 5.99 -7.95
N ILE A 80 -4.08 6.40 -6.86
CA ILE A 80 -2.75 5.90 -6.49
C ILE A 80 -2.74 4.37 -6.34
N ALA A 81 -3.81 3.76 -5.81
CA ALA A 81 -3.87 2.31 -5.66
C ALA A 81 -3.86 1.58 -7.02
N LEU A 82 -4.54 2.13 -8.04
CA LEU A 82 -4.53 1.60 -9.41
C LEU A 82 -3.19 1.83 -10.11
N TYR A 83 -2.55 2.97 -9.88
CA TYR A 83 -1.19 3.22 -10.39
C TYR A 83 -0.17 2.25 -9.80
N LEU A 84 -0.30 1.90 -8.51
CA LEU A 84 0.52 0.87 -7.88
C LEU A 84 0.23 -0.53 -8.45
N GLN A 85 -1.04 -0.88 -8.67
CA GLN A 85 -1.38 -2.15 -9.34
C GLN A 85 -0.73 -2.24 -10.72
N ALA A 86 -0.81 -1.17 -11.53
CA ALA A 86 -0.15 -1.13 -12.83
C ALA A 86 1.36 -1.34 -12.73
N ALA A 87 2.03 -0.67 -11.79
CA ALA A 87 3.47 -0.84 -11.57
C ALA A 87 3.84 -2.29 -11.22
N CYS A 88 3.06 -2.94 -10.35
CA CYS A 88 3.24 -4.35 -10.01
C CYS A 88 3.01 -5.28 -11.21
N LEU A 89 1.93 -5.04 -11.96
CA LEU A 89 1.55 -5.85 -13.12
C LEU A 89 2.59 -5.75 -14.26
N PHE A 90 3.17 -4.58 -14.50
CA PHE A 90 4.28 -4.45 -15.45
C PHE A 90 5.51 -5.27 -15.01
N LYS A 91 5.84 -5.28 -13.71
CA LYS A 91 6.94 -6.09 -13.17
C LYS A 91 6.67 -7.59 -13.27
N LEU A 92 5.40 -8.00 -13.27
CA LEU A 92 4.93 -9.37 -13.43
C LEU A 92 4.69 -9.76 -14.91
N GLU A 93 5.03 -8.89 -15.86
CA GLU A 93 4.83 -9.10 -17.30
C GLU A 93 3.35 -9.27 -17.71
N MET A 94 2.42 -8.77 -16.88
CA MET A 94 0.97 -8.76 -17.12
C MET A 94 0.54 -7.43 -17.74
N GLU A 95 1.03 -7.15 -18.94
CA GLU A 95 0.93 -5.83 -19.57
C GLU A 95 -0.51 -5.39 -19.86
N ALA A 96 -1.39 -6.32 -20.27
CA ALA A 96 -2.78 -5.98 -20.61
C ALA A 96 -3.54 -5.45 -19.39
N GLU A 97 -3.39 -6.13 -18.25
CA GLU A 97 -3.98 -5.76 -16.96
C GLU A 97 -3.36 -4.48 -16.42
N ALA A 98 -2.05 -4.29 -16.59
CA ALA A 98 -1.36 -3.06 -16.19
C ALA A 98 -1.93 -1.83 -16.92
N GLN A 99 -2.13 -1.95 -18.24
CA GLN A 99 -2.71 -0.88 -19.06
C GLN A 99 -4.17 -0.59 -18.70
N GLU A 100 -4.96 -1.59 -18.31
CA GLU A 100 -6.32 -1.37 -17.80
C GLU A 100 -6.29 -0.62 -16.46
N ALA A 101 -5.45 -1.03 -15.52
CA ALA A 101 -5.29 -0.35 -14.24
C ALA A 101 -4.89 1.13 -14.44
N LEU A 102 -3.97 1.43 -15.36
CA LEU A 102 -3.60 2.80 -15.73
C LEU A 102 -4.79 3.61 -16.27
N ARG A 103 -5.58 3.03 -17.19
CA ARG A 103 -6.77 3.71 -17.74
C ARG A 103 -7.77 4.05 -16.66
N HIS A 104 -8.07 3.08 -15.78
CA HIS A 104 -8.99 3.28 -14.67
C HIS A 104 -8.49 4.36 -13.70
N GLY A 105 -7.21 4.33 -13.33
CA GLY A 105 -6.61 5.33 -12.44
C GLY A 105 -6.70 6.74 -13.04
N SER A 106 -6.34 6.87 -14.32
CA SER A 106 -6.37 8.16 -15.03
C SER A 106 -7.80 8.73 -15.13
N ALA A 107 -8.80 7.85 -15.34
CA ALA A 107 -10.20 8.26 -15.40
C ALA A 107 -10.71 8.79 -14.04
N LEU A 108 -10.32 8.16 -12.93
CA LEU A 108 -10.69 8.61 -11.58
C LEU A 108 -10.05 9.97 -11.25
N GLU A 109 -8.78 10.16 -11.57
CA GLU A 109 -8.07 11.43 -11.34
C GLU A 109 -8.69 12.59 -12.15
N ALA A 110 -9.08 12.33 -13.40
CA ALA A 110 -9.76 13.30 -14.23
C ALA A 110 -11.14 13.70 -13.66
N TYR A 111 -11.90 12.74 -13.11
CA TYR A 111 -13.19 13.02 -12.49
C TYR A 111 -13.07 13.86 -11.21
N GLY A 112 -12.07 13.57 -10.36
CA GLY A 112 -11.84 14.33 -9.11
C GLY A 112 -11.30 15.74 -9.31
N SER A 113 -10.93 16.12 -10.53
CA SER A 113 -10.39 17.45 -10.88
C SER A 113 -11.45 18.42 -11.44
N LEU A 114 -12.70 17.97 -11.61
CA LEU A 114 -13.85 18.76 -12.10
C LEU A 114 -14.71 19.25 -10.94
#